data_AF-A0A935T818-F1
#
_entry.id   AF-A0A935T818-F1
#
_cell.length_a   1.000
_cell.length_b   1.000
_cell.length_c   1.000
_cell.angle_alpha   90.00
_cell.angle_beta   90.00
_cell.angle_gamma   90.00
#
_symmetry.space_group_name_H-M   'P 1'
#
loop_
_entity.id
_entity.type
_entity.pdbx_description
1 polymer ?
#
loop_
_entity_poly.entity_id
_entity_poly.type
_entity_poly.pdbx_seq_one_letter_code
_entity_poly.pdbx_strand_id
1 'polypeptide(L)'
;MRERYLDRCNPPAAALYLFLVTVADVQGLSYYSDAAVGRALSLASAHLNQARDDLVQAGLIAFQRPLYQVLALDAPRPVEARVLAADEITLRIGALRAVLGRTP
;
A
#
# COMPACT_ATOMS: atom_id res chain seq x y z
N MET A 1 -1.84 18.78 12.64
CA MET A 1 -1.95 17.32 12.41
C MET A 1 -2.89 17.12 11.23
N ARG A 2 -2.41 16.73 10.05
CA ARG A 2 -3.29 16.47 8.88
C ARG A 2 -4.19 15.28 9.21
N GLU A 3 -5.51 15.47 9.12
CA GLU A 3 -6.57 14.44 9.05
C GLU A 3 -6.62 13.32 10.12
N ARG A 4 -5.87 13.45 11.22
CA ARG A 4 -5.92 12.56 12.40
C ARG A 4 -5.71 11.08 12.06
N TYR A 5 -4.87 10.78 11.07
CA TYR A 5 -4.60 9.39 10.68
C TYR A 5 -4.01 8.54 11.82
N LEU A 6 -3.18 9.14 12.67
CA LEU A 6 -2.62 8.46 13.83
C LEU A 6 -3.68 8.09 14.87
N ASP A 7 -4.82 8.80 14.93
CA ASP A 7 -5.94 8.48 15.85
C ASP A 7 -6.59 7.13 15.49
N ARG A 8 -6.33 6.60 14.27
CA ARG A 8 -6.82 5.29 13.79
C ARG A 8 -5.83 4.16 14.05
N CYS A 9 -4.63 4.48 14.51
CA CYS A 9 -3.57 3.51 14.74
C CYS A 9 -3.45 3.20 16.24
N ASN A 10 -3.27 1.92 16.57
CA ASN A 10 -2.72 1.58 17.88
C ASN A 10 -1.22 2.01 17.96
N PRO A 11 -0.62 2.08 19.15
CA PRO A 11 0.75 2.58 19.28
C PRO A 11 1.80 1.81 18.45
N PRO A 12 1.77 0.46 18.36
CA PRO A 12 2.67 -0.28 17.47
C PRO A 12 2.51 0.09 15.98
N ALA A 13 1.28 0.24 15.49
CA ALA A 13 1.00 0.66 14.12
C ALA A 13 1.48 2.10 13.85
N ALA A 14 1.25 3.01 14.79
CA ALA A 14 1.75 4.38 14.68
C ALA A 14 3.30 4.43 14.64
N ALA A 15 3.96 3.66 15.49
CA ALA A 15 5.43 3.56 15.50
C ALA A 15 5.98 2.97 14.19
N LEU A 16 5.35 1.91 13.66
CA LEU A 16 5.70 1.32 12.38
C LEU A 16 5.52 2.32 11.23
N TYR A 17 4.39 3.01 11.18
CA TYR A 17 4.11 4.00 10.14
C TYR A 17 5.14 5.14 10.15
N LEU A 18 5.41 5.71 11.33
CA LEU A 18 6.40 6.79 11.47
C LEU A 18 7.81 6.31 11.10
N PHE A 19 8.19 5.09 11.48
CA PHE A 19 9.45 4.48 11.03
C PHE A 19 9.52 4.39 9.50
N LEU A 20 8.50 3.82 8.86
CA LEU A 20 8.47 3.66 7.41
C LEU A 20 8.53 5.01 6.67
N VAL A 21 7.82 6.04 7.15
CA VAL A 21 7.88 7.40 6.59
C VAL A 21 9.31 7.96 6.60
N THR A 22 10.13 7.61 7.59
CA THR A 22 11.51 8.11 7.68
C THR A 22 12.51 7.35 6.81
N VAL A 23 12.26 6.07 6.55
CA VAL A 23 13.21 5.21 5.82
C VAL A 23 12.80 4.95 4.37
N ALA A 24 11.59 5.35 3.99
CA ALA A 24 11.10 5.22 2.63
C ALA A 24 11.82 6.17 1.68
N ASP A 25 11.98 5.74 0.43
CA ASP A 25 12.51 6.58 -0.64
C ASP A 25 11.48 7.62 -1.13
N VAL A 26 11.85 8.38 -2.16
CA VAL A 26 11.00 9.41 -2.77
C VAL A 26 9.69 8.88 -3.37
N GLN A 27 9.58 7.57 -3.57
CA GLN A 27 8.37 6.88 -4.05
C GLN A 27 7.59 6.21 -2.90
N GLY A 28 8.04 6.37 -1.65
CA GLY A 28 7.43 5.74 -0.48
C GLY A 28 7.87 4.30 -0.25
N LEU A 29 8.88 3.78 -0.97
CA LEU A 29 9.27 2.38 -0.90
C LEU A 29 10.35 2.12 0.16
N SER A 30 10.24 1.00 0.88
CA SER A 30 11.24 0.54 1.84
C SER A 30 11.43 -0.98 1.79
N TYR A 31 12.68 -1.44 1.79
CA TYR A 31 13.08 -2.85 1.73
C TYR A 31 13.54 -3.41 3.09
N TYR A 32 13.21 -2.75 4.20
CA TYR A 32 13.57 -3.23 5.53
C TYR A 32 12.92 -4.59 5.83
N SER A 33 13.72 -5.55 6.31
CA SER A 33 13.20 -6.85 6.71
C SER A 33 12.42 -6.77 8.02
N ASP A 34 11.45 -7.68 8.21
CA ASP A 34 10.68 -7.77 9.46
C ASP A 34 11.58 -7.89 10.71
N ALA A 35 12.70 -8.60 10.60
CA ALA A 35 13.66 -8.73 11.69
C ALA A 35 14.36 -7.39 12.01
N ALA A 36 14.72 -6.60 10.99
CA ALA A 36 15.33 -5.29 11.19
C ALA A 36 14.34 -4.30 11.79
N VAL A 37 13.10 -4.26 11.28
CA VAL A 37 12.02 -3.40 11.80
C VAL A 37 11.66 -3.81 13.24
N GLY A 38 11.49 -5.10 13.50
CA GLY A 38 11.18 -5.61 14.85
C GLY A 38 12.24 -5.24 15.88
N ARG A 39 13.53 -5.32 15.52
CA ARG A 39 14.61 -4.84 16.40
C ARG A 39 14.58 -3.33 16.60
N ALA A 40 14.40 -2.55 15.53
CA ALA A 40 14.37 -1.09 15.61
C ALA A 40 13.23 -0.56 16.51
N LEU A 41 12.08 -1.25 16.48
CA LEU A 41 10.89 -0.85 17.23
C LEU A 41 10.71 -1.61 18.55
N SER A 42 11.62 -2.53 18.88
CA SER A 42 11.47 -3.45 20.02
C SER A 42 10.13 -4.21 20.00
N LEU A 43 9.69 -4.63 18.81
CA LEU A 43 8.44 -5.37 18.60
C LEU A 43 8.72 -6.84 18.31
N ALA A 44 8.01 -7.72 19.03
CA ALA A 44 7.93 -9.13 18.69
C ALA A 44 7.23 -9.32 17.32
N SER A 45 7.57 -10.39 16.60
CA SER A 45 7.08 -10.63 15.24
C SER A 45 5.56 -10.65 15.13
N ALA A 46 4.85 -11.17 16.14
CA ALA A 46 3.39 -11.18 16.17
C ALA A 46 2.80 -9.75 16.22
N HIS A 47 3.35 -8.88 17.06
CA HIS A 47 2.93 -7.47 17.14
C HIS A 47 3.29 -6.68 15.89
N LEU A 48 4.44 -6.98 15.28
CA LEU A 48 4.81 -6.36 14.00
C LEU A 48 3.84 -6.78 12.89
N ASN A 49 3.43 -8.05 12.85
CA ASN A 49 2.45 -8.53 11.89
C ASN A 49 1.11 -7.85 12.08
N GLN A 50 0.60 -7.80 13.31
CA GLN A 50 -0.67 -7.11 13.60
C GLN A 50 -0.61 -5.63 13.24
N ALA A 51 0.45 -4.92 13.66
CA ALA A 51 0.64 -3.50 13.35
C ALA A 51 0.66 -3.25 11.83
N ARG A 52 1.28 -4.14 11.06
CA ARG A 52 1.31 -4.06 9.61
C ARG A 52 -0.08 -4.25 9.01
N ASP A 53 -0.81 -5.27 9.46
CA ASP A 53 -2.16 -5.56 8.99
C ASP A 53 -3.09 -4.38 9.28
N ASP A 54 -3.00 -3.78 10.47
CA ASP A 54 -3.76 -2.59 10.86
C ASP A 54 -3.49 -1.40 9.92
N LEU A 55 -2.22 -1.16 9.55
CA LEU A 55 -1.86 -0.08 8.62
C LEU A 55 -2.31 -0.34 7.18
N VAL A 56 -2.30 -1.60 6.73
CA VAL A 56 -2.83 -1.98 5.41
C VAL A 56 -4.33 -1.74 5.37
N GLN A 57 -5.06 -2.16 6.41
CA GLN A 57 -6.51 -1.91 6.53
C GLN A 57 -6.84 -0.42 6.61
N ALA A 58 -5.99 0.37 7.27
CA ALA A 58 -6.15 1.82 7.33
C ALA A 58 -5.81 2.54 6.00
N GLY A 59 -5.28 1.83 5.00
CA GLY A 59 -4.85 2.40 3.73
C GLY A 59 -3.64 3.33 3.86
N LEU A 60 -2.81 3.14 4.88
CA LEU A 60 -1.62 3.96 5.13
C LEU A 60 -0.36 3.35 4.50
N ILE A 61 -0.35 2.04 4.33
CA ILE A 61 0.73 1.31 3.64
C ILE A 61 0.16 0.25 2.70
N ALA A 62 0.94 -0.14 1.70
CA ALA A 62 0.83 -1.43 1.05
C ALA A 62 2.04 -2.30 1.42
N PHE A 63 1.87 -3.63 1.42
CA PHE A 63 2.94 -4.56 1.76
C PHE A 63 2.91 -5.81 0.89
N GLN A 64 4.09 -6.16 0.39
CA GLN A 64 4.36 -7.46 -0.22
C GLN A 64 5.79 -7.83 0.14
N ARG A 65 6.00 -8.94 0.88
CA ARG A 65 7.34 -9.31 1.34
C ARG A 65 8.38 -9.28 0.19
N PRO A 66 9.51 -8.56 0.33
CA PRO A 66 9.98 -7.79 1.50
C PRO A 66 9.73 -6.27 1.43
N LEU A 67 8.88 -5.82 0.52
CA LEU A 67 8.62 -4.42 0.17
C LEU A 67 7.47 -3.82 0.96
N TYR A 68 7.73 -2.71 1.64
CA TYR A 68 6.74 -1.79 2.18
C TYR A 68 6.58 -0.59 1.24
N GLN A 69 5.35 -0.11 1.07
CA GLN A 69 5.07 1.15 0.39
C GLN A 69 4.22 2.04 1.30
N VAL A 70 4.70 3.24 1.61
CA VAL A 70 3.91 4.29 2.27
C VAL A 70 3.00 4.94 1.23
N LEU A 71 1.70 5.00 1.52
CA LEU A 71 0.71 5.54 0.60
C LEU A 71 0.51 7.04 0.80
N ALA A 72 0.30 7.78 -0.28
CA ALA A 72 -0.01 9.20 -0.23
C ALA A 72 -1.43 9.40 0.35
N LEU A 73 -1.55 10.31 1.31
CA LEU A 73 -2.80 10.55 2.06
C LEU A 73 -3.91 11.18 1.22
N ASP A 74 -3.52 12.06 0.30
CA ASP A 74 -4.44 12.78 -0.60
C ASP A 74 -4.64 12.06 -1.95
N ALA A 75 -4.12 10.84 -2.10
CA ALA A 75 -4.26 10.11 -3.36
C ALA A 75 -5.73 9.69 -3.56
N PRO A 76 -6.27 9.84 -4.78
CA PRO A 76 -7.51 9.16 -5.15
C PRO A 76 -7.35 7.69 -4.78
N ARG A 77 -8.31 7.16 -4.01
CA ARG A 77 -8.31 5.77 -3.57
C ARG A 77 -7.97 4.91 -4.80
N PRO A 78 -6.93 4.06 -4.75
CA PRO A 78 -6.52 3.28 -5.92
C PRO A 78 -7.76 2.59 -6.47
N VAL A 79 -8.07 2.85 -7.75
CA VAL A 79 -9.06 2.02 -8.44
C VAL A 79 -8.47 0.63 -8.36
N GLU A 80 -9.13 -0.28 -7.61
CA GLU A 80 -8.71 -1.67 -7.55
C GLU A 80 -8.51 -2.13 -8.99
N ALA A 81 -7.25 -2.39 -9.35
CA ALA A 81 -6.92 -2.91 -10.66
C ALA A 81 -7.50 -4.32 -10.70
N ARG A 82 -8.74 -4.42 -11.18
CA ARG A 82 -9.41 -5.69 -11.35
C ARG A 82 -8.56 -6.48 -12.33
N VAL A 83 -8.02 -7.61 -11.88
CA VAL A 83 -7.32 -8.54 -12.76
C VAL A 83 -8.36 -9.09 -13.71
N LEU A 84 -8.35 -8.59 -14.94
CA LEU A 84 -9.23 -9.07 -16.01
C LEU A 84 -8.58 -10.32 -16.61
N ALA A 85 -9.38 -11.35 -16.85
CA ALA A 85 -8.93 -12.51 -17.61
C ALA A 85 -8.60 -12.09 -19.06
N ALA A 86 -7.74 -12.86 -19.75
CA ALA A 86 -7.22 -12.47 -21.06
C ALA A 86 -8.32 -12.28 -22.13
N ASP A 87 -9.41 -13.03 -22.02
CA ASP A 87 -10.63 -12.90 -22.82
C ASP A 87 -11.35 -11.58 -22.52
N GLU A 88 -11.49 -11.22 -21.25
CA GLU A 88 -12.10 -9.96 -20.81
C GLU A 88 -11.28 -8.74 -21.27
N ILE A 89 -9.94 -8.83 -21.26
CA ILE A 89 -9.05 -7.81 -21.82
C ILE A 89 -9.30 -7.62 -23.31
N THR A 90 -9.36 -8.73 -24.07
CA THR A 90 -9.58 -8.70 -25.52
C THR A 90 -10.92 -8.04 -25.88
N LEU A 91 -11.97 -8.40 -25.15
CA LEU A 91 -13.31 -7.85 -25.33
C LEU A 91 -13.35 -6.34 -25.02
N ARG A 92 -12.70 -5.91 -23.93
CA ARG A 92 -12.66 -4.51 -23.51
C ARG A 92 -11.90 -3.63 -24.49
N ILE A 93 -10.76 -4.12 -25.01
CA ILE A 93 -9.98 -3.43 -26.03
C ILE A 93 -10.79 -3.32 -27.34
N GLY A 94 -11.51 -4.36 -27.73
CA GLY A 94 -12.41 -4.33 -28.89
C GLY A 94 -13.49 -3.26 -28.75
N ALA A 95 -14.16 -3.21 -27.59
CA ALA A 95 -15.18 -2.20 -27.29
C ALA A 95 -14.61 -0.77 -27.30
N LEU A 96 -13.43 -0.55 -26.72
CA LEU A 96 -12.73 0.74 -26.75
C LEU A 96 -12.42 1.19 -28.18
N ARG A 97 -11.95 0.28 -29.03
CA ARG A 97 -11.67 0.58 -30.45
C ARG A 97 -12.94 0.94 -31.22
N ALA A 98 -14.05 0.26 -30.95
CA ALA A 98 -15.35 0.55 -31.56
C ALA A 98 -15.89 1.94 -31.16
N VAL A 99 -15.72 2.32 -29.88
CA VAL A 99 -16.13 3.65 -29.38
C VAL A 99 -15.24 4.77 -29.93
N LEU A 100 -13.95 4.51 -30.11
CA LEU A 100 -12.97 5.50 -30.58
C LEU A 100 -12.94 5.67 -32.11
N GLY A 101 -13.82 5.01 -32.85
CA GLY A 101 -14.04 5.25 -34.28
C GLY A 101 -12.85 4.97 -35.21
N ARG A 102 -11.80 4.28 -34.75
CA ARG A 102 -10.72 3.80 -35.63
C ARG A 102 -11.03 2.39 -36.10
N THR A 103 -11.79 2.32 -37.17
CA THR A 103 -11.71 1.21 -38.12
C THR A 103 -10.36 1.30 -38.87
N PRO A 104 -9.75 0.14 -39.22
CA PRO A 104 -8.33 0.00 -39.52
C PRO A 104 -7.83 0.84 -40.70
#